data_AF-A0A1H4I0R2-F1
#
_entry.id   AF-A0A1H4I0R2-F1
#
_cell.length_a   1.000
_cell.length_b   1.000
_cell.length_c   1.000
_cell.angle_alpha   90.00
_cell.angle_beta   90.00
_cell.angle_gamma   90.00
#
_symmetry.space_group_name_H-M   'P 1'
#
loop_
_entity.id
_entity.type
_entity.pdbx_description
1 polymer ?
#
loop_
_entity_poly.entity_id
_entity_poly.type
_entity_poly.pdbx_seq_one_letter_code
_entity_poly.pdbx_strand_id
1 'polypeptide(L)'
;MPHLILKKKLKLFDLGSFDPAFQVFFSELNEESNQLKSAYLLPNYIGACCSDIGYEGVIYTGVHQMKQGEEYTNYALFNMTFDLDLEPVSTEVRTYKPKITIELNLQEPHESEVEQKIKALFKAELNF
;
A
#
# COMPACT_ATOMS: atom_id res chain seq x y z
N MET A 1 2.81 8.18 -12.54
CA MET A 1 1.50 7.68 -13.01
C MET A 1 0.75 8.85 -13.64
N PRO A 2 0.02 8.66 -14.74
CA PRO A 2 -0.82 9.73 -15.30
C PRO A 2 -1.89 10.13 -14.27
N HIS A 3 -2.07 11.43 -14.06
CA HIS A 3 -3.19 11.93 -13.28
C HIS A 3 -4.46 11.82 -14.13
N LEU A 4 -5.56 11.34 -13.56
CA LEU A 4 -6.83 11.09 -14.26
C LEU A 4 -7.94 11.97 -13.64
N ILE A 5 -8.86 12.45 -14.47
CA ILE A 5 -10.08 13.16 -14.07
C ILE A 5 -11.30 12.33 -14.48
N LEU A 6 -12.37 12.42 -13.70
CA LEU A 6 -13.67 11.83 -14.02
C LEU A 6 -14.41 12.67 -15.07
N LYS A 7 -14.86 12.03 -16.15
CA LYS A 7 -15.64 12.68 -17.23
C LYS A 7 -17.08 13.04 -16.83
N LYS A 8 -17.56 12.49 -15.71
CA LYS A 8 -18.92 12.68 -15.21
C LYS A 8 -18.95 12.86 -13.69
N LYS A 9 -20.02 13.47 -13.20
CA LYS A 9 -20.31 13.53 -11.77
C LYS A 9 -20.81 12.15 -11.33
N LEU A 10 -20.14 11.57 -10.33
CA LEU A 10 -20.51 10.27 -9.79
C LEU A 10 -21.67 10.35 -8.80
N LYS A 11 -22.60 9.41 -8.88
CA LYS A 11 -23.60 9.14 -7.86
C LYS A 11 -23.02 8.16 -6.85
N LEU A 12 -22.58 8.68 -5.71
CA LEU A 12 -21.90 7.91 -4.67
C LEU A 12 -22.80 7.75 -3.45
N PHE A 13 -22.78 6.55 -2.86
CA PHE A 13 -23.49 6.26 -1.62
C PHE A 13 -22.57 6.54 -0.43
N ASP A 14 -22.91 7.54 0.38
CA ASP A 14 -22.14 7.91 1.55
C ASP A 14 -22.62 7.14 2.78
N LEU A 15 -21.83 6.15 3.21
CA LEU A 15 -22.15 5.33 4.37
C LEU A 15 -22.14 6.12 5.68
N GLY A 16 -21.30 7.16 5.79
CA GLY A 16 -21.21 7.98 7.00
C GLY A 16 -22.42 8.87 7.19
N SER A 17 -22.85 9.49 6.10
CA SER A 17 -24.07 10.28 6.11
C SER A 17 -25.33 9.43 6.29
N PHE A 18 -25.32 8.18 5.80
CA PHE A 18 -26.43 7.24 5.97
C PHE A 18 -26.56 6.72 7.41
N ASP A 19 -25.49 6.14 7.95
CA ASP A 19 -25.44 5.63 9.31
C ASP A 19 -23.98 5.64 9.83
N PRO A 20 -23.63 6.58 10.72
CA PRO A 20 -22.29 6.66 11.30
C PRO A 20 -21.87 5.40 12.06
N ALA A 21 -22.81 4.69 12.71
CA ALA A 21 -22.48 3.46 13.42
C ALA A 21 -22.09 2.34 12.44
N PHE A 22 -22.68 2.38 11.25
CA PHE A 22 -22.41 1.43 10.19
C PHE A 22 -21.00 1.58 9.60
N GLN A 23 -20.41 2.78 9.64
CA GLN A 23 -19.00 2.97 9.26
C GLN A 23 -18.03 2.21 10.18
N VAL A 24 -18.34 2.10 11.47
CA VAL A 24 -17.49 1.42 12.46
C VAL A 24 -17.37 -0.07 12.17
N PHE A 25 -18.40 -0.65 11.56
CA PHE A 25 -18.41 -2.07 11.17
C PHE A 25 -17.32 -2.42 10.15
N PHE A 26 -16.89 -1.44 9.34
CA PHE A 26 -15.82 -1.62 8.35
C PHE A 26 -14.44 -1.30 8.90
N SER A 27 -14.34 -0.75 10.11
CA SER A 27 -13.08 -0.32 10.73
C SER A 27 -12.47 -1.30 11.73
N GLU A 28 -13.13 -2.43 11.97
CA GLU A 28 -12.59 -3.48 12.80
C GLU A 28 -11.36 -4.14 12.14
N LEU A 29 -10.28 -4.27 12.93
CA LEU A 29 -9.07 -4.97 12.51
C LEU A 29 -9.40 -6.44 12.28
N ASN A 30 -9.36 -6.86 11.02
CA ASN A 30 -9.63 -8.24 10.67
C ASN A 30 -8.38 -9.12 10.88
N GLU A 31 -8.34 -9.83 12.01
CA GLU A 31 -7.28 -10.79 12.39
C GLU A 31 -7.47 -12.19 11.75
N GLU A 32 -8.50 -12.40 10.92
CA GLU A 32 -8.73 -13.69 10.27
C GLU A 32 -7.66 -14.02 9.22
N SER A 33 -7.09 -15.23 9.32
CA SER A 33 -6.12 -15.79 8.38
C SER A 33 -6.74 -16.60 7.23
N ASN A 34 -8.07 -16.69 7.19
CA ASN A 34 -8.80 -17.43 6.16
C ASN A 34 -8.70 -16.74 4.78
N GLN A 35 -8.72 -17.53 3.70
CA GLN A 35 -8.71 -17.01 2.32
C GLN A 35 -9.89 -16.09 2.01
N LEU A 36 -11.06 -16.37 2.60
CA LEU A 36 -12.21 -15.49 2.57
C LEU A 36 -12.32 -14.82 3.94
N LYS A 37 -12.15 -13.49 3.94
CA LYS A 37 -12.28 -12.68 5.14
C LYS A 37 -13.74 -12.27 5.32
N SER A 38 -14.33 -12.67 6.44
CA SER A 38 -15.75 -12.41 6.74
C SER A 38 -16.08 -10.92 6.75
N ALA A 39 -15.13 -10.08 7.18
CA ALA A 39 -15.28 -8.62 7.17
C ALA A 39 -15.47 -8.03 5.75
N TYR A 40 -15.18 -8.76 4.67
CA TYR A 40 -15.46 -8.31 3.31
C TYR A 40 -16.83 -8.70 2.77
N LEU A 41 -17.58 -9.60 3.45
CA LEU A 41 -18.89 -10.04 2.96
C LEU A 41 -19.92 -8.91 2.95
N LEU A 42 -20.05 -8.20 4.06
CA LEU A 42 -20.99 -7.09 4.19
C LEU A 42 -20.67 -5.90 3.26
N PRO A 43 -19.42 -5.39 3.16
CA PRO A 43 -19.12 -4.30 2.23
C PRO A 43 -19.30 -4.73 0.77
N ASN A 44 -18.97 -5.97 0.42
CA ASN A 44 -19.20 -6.48 -0.93
C ASN A 44 -20.71 -6.59 -1.24
N TYR A 45 -21.53 -7.05 -0.29
CA TYR A 45 -22.97 -7.11 -0.45
C TYR A 45 -23.58 -5.73 -0.68
N ILE A 46 -23.18 -4.74 0.12
CA ILE A 46 -23.64 -3.35 -0.04
C ILE A 46 -23.17 -2.78 -1.36
N GLY A 47 -21.93 -3.05 -1.76
CA GLY A 47 -21.41 -2.65 -3.07
C GLY A 47 -22.25 -3.22 -4.22
N ALA A 48 -22.64 -4.49 -4.12
CA ALA A 48 -23.51 -5.12 -5.11
C ALA A 48 -24.90 -4.46 -5.15
N CYS A 49 -25.54 -4.22 -4.00
CA CYS A 49 -26.83 -3.53 -3.94
C CYS A 49 -26.75 -2.11 -4.49
N CYS A 50 -25.70 -1.36 -4.14
CA CYS A 50 -25.49 0.00 -4.64
C CYS A 50 -25.33 0.00 -6.16
N SER A 51 -24.56 -0.92 -6.72
CA SER A 51 -24.40 -1.07 -8.16
C SER A 51 -25.73 -1.39 -8.86
N ASP A 52 -26.56 -2.27 -8.28
CA ASP A 52 -27.84 -2.69 -8.87
C ASP A 52 -28.86 -1.54 -8.94
N ILE A 53 -28.91 -0.69 -7.91
CA ILE A 53 -29.82 0.47 -7.85
C ILE A 53 -29.23 1.73 -8.52
N GLY A 54 -28.11 1.60 -9.23
CA GLY A 54 -27.51 2.64 -10.07
C GLY A 54 -26.63 3.66 -9.36
N TYR A 55 -26.03 3.31 -8.20
CA TYR A 55 -24.87 4.05 -7.68
C TYR A 55 -23.60 3.57 -8.36
N GLU A 56 -22.64 4.48 -8.49
CA GLU A 56 -21.37 4.27 -9.17
C GLU A 56 -20.21 4.04 -8.19
N GLY A 57 -20.51 4.09 -6.89
CA GLY A 57 -19.55 3.79 -5.84
C GLY A 57 -20.07 4.09 -4.45
N VAL A 58 -19.23 3.78 -3.47
CA VAL A 58 -19.49 3.98 -2.03
C VAL A 58 -18.36 4.79 -1.41
N ILE A 59 -18.71 5.69 -0.48
CA ILE A 59 -17.81 6.51 0.31
C ILE A 59 -17.86 6.05 1.77
N TYR A 60 -16.70 5.84 2.38
CA TYR A 60 -16.58 5.46 3.80
C TYR A 60 -15.25 5.91 4.40
N THR A 61 -15.19 6.05 5.72
CA THR A 61 -13.97 6.45 6.43
C THR A 61 -12.99 5.30 6.55
N GLY A 62 -11.71 5.62 6.41
CA GLY A 62 -10.61 4.68 6.53
C GLY A 62 -10.35 4.21 7.96
N VAL A 63 -9.85 2.97 8.05
CA VAL A 63 -9.65 2.25 9.31
C VAL A 63 -8.31 2.59 9.97
N HIS A 64 -7.35 3.10 9.19
CA HIS A 64 -6.05 3.50 9.69
C HIS A 64 -6.09 4.96 10.14
N GLN A 65 -5.85 5.19 11.43
CA GLN A 65 -5.48 6.53 11.86
C GLN A 65 -4.11 6.85 11.25
N MET A 66 -4.05 7.83 10.36
CA MET A 66 -2.79 8.50 10.04
C MET A 66 -2.23 9.02 11.37
N LYS A 67 -0.89 9.04 11.52
CA LYS A 67 -0.16 9.33 12.77
C LYS A 67 -0.51 10.68 13.46
N GLN A 68 -1.45 11.45 12.94
CA GLN A 68 -1.87 12.79 13.38
C GLN A 68 -3.40 12.98 13.43
N GLY A 69 -4.20 11.92 13.53
CA GLY A 69 -5.66 12.06 13.73
C GLY A 69 -6.42 12.57 12.49
N GLU A 70 -5.79 12.56 11.32
CA GLU A 70 -6.47 12.84 10.06
C GLU A 70 -7.23 11.59 9.59
N GLU A 71 -8.54 11.72 9.50
CA GLU A 71 -9.41 10.74 8.85
C GLU A 71 -9.19 10.82 7.33
N TYR A 72 -9.03 9.66 6.68
CA TYR A 72 -9.00 9.59 5.22
C TYR A 72 -10.28 8.94 4.71
N THR A 73 -10.79 9.45 3.61
CA THR A 73 -11.99 8.93 2.96
C THR A 73 -11.62 7.92 1.88
N ASN A 74 -12.20 6.72 1.94
CA ASN A 74 -12.13 5.73 0.90
C ASN A 74 -13.26 5.90 -0.11
N TYR A 75 -12.93 5.64 -1.38
CA TYR A 75 -13.87 5.60 -2.49
C TYR A 75 -13.78 4.23 -3.16
N ALA A 76 -14.86 3.44 -3.05
CA ALA A 76 -14.99 2.18 -3.77
C ALA A 76 -15.87 2.40 -5.00
N LEU A 77 -15.26 2.49 -6.18
CA LEU A 77 -15.98 2.74 -7.44
C LEU A 77 -16.34 1.44 -8.15
N PHE A 78 -17.54 1.39 -8.76
CA PHE A 78 -18.06 0.22 -9.46
C PHE A 78 -18.01 0.43 -10.97
N ASN A 79 -17.70 -0.64 -11.72
CA ASN A 79 -17.79 -0.69 -13.18
C ASN A 79 -17.11 0.46 -13.94
N MET A 80 -16.04 1.04 -13.38
CA MET A 80 -15.28 2.11 -14.01
C MET A 80 -14.51 1.58 -15.23
N THR A 81 -14.75 2.20 -16.39
CA THR A 81 -14.02 1.89 -17.62
C THR A 81 -13.07 3.02 -17.96
N PHE A 82 -11.78 2.71 -18.11
CA PHE A 82 -10.72 3.72 -18.28
C PHE A 82 -11.01 4.71 -19.41
N ASP A 83 -11.44 4.23 -20.58
CA ASP A 83 -11.66 5.11 -21.74
C ASP A 83 -13.01 5.84 -21.71
N LEU A 84 -13.99 5.35 -20.94
CA LEU A 84 -15.33 5.92 -20.89
C LEU A 84 -15.50 6.93 -19.75
N ASP A 85 -14.99 6.59 -18.57
CA ASP A 85 -15.25 7.35 -17.35
C ASP A 85 -14.06 8.23 -16.92
N LEU A 86 -12.85 7.94 -17.42
CA LEU A 86 -11.63 8.66 -17.05
C LEU A 86 -11.04 9.40 -18.26
N GLU A 87 -10.45 10.57 -18.00
CA GLU A 87 -9.60 11.30 -18.94
C GLU A 87 -8.24 11.59 -18.31
N PRO A 88 -7.15 11.49 -19.08
CA PRO A 88 -5.84 11.95 -18.60
C PRO A 88 -5.85 13.47 -18.41
N VAL A 89 -5.40 13.92 -17.25
CA VAL A 89 -5.17 15.35 -16.91
C VAL A 89 -4.13 15.97 -17.85
N SER A 90 -3.22 15.15 -18.38
CA SER A 90 -2.13 15.57 -19.25
C SER A 90 -1.86 14.49 -20.29
N THR A 91 -1.74 14.89 -21.55
CA THR A 91 -1.27 14.04 -22.65
C THR A 91 0.24 13.79 -22.59
N GLU A 92 0.99 14.55 -21.79
CA GLU A 92 2.43 14.38 -21.61
C GLU A 92 2.73 13.40 -20.47
N VAL A 93 3.04 12.15 -20.84
CA VAL A 93 3.61 11.17 -19.91
C VAL A 93 5.10 11.47 -19.76
N ARG A 94 5.50 12.17 -18.70
CA ARG A 94 6.91 12.33 -18.33
C ARG A 94 7.46 11.01 -17.83
N THR A 95 8.15 10.29 -18.71
CA THR A 95 8.77 9.01 -18.37
C THR A 95 10.16 9.26 -17.81
N TYR A 96 10.42 8.83 -16.58
CA TYR A 96 11.75 8.90 -15.95
C TYR A 96 12.35 7.49 -15.93
N LYS A 97 13.52 7.31 -16.57
CA LYS A 97 14.33 6.09 -16.47
C LYS A 97 15.48 6.35 -15.49
N PRO A 98 15.44 5.82 -14.26
CA PRO A 98 16.54 5.99 -13.34
C PRO A 98 17.79 5.29 -13.89
N LYS A 99 18.92 6.00 -13.87
CA LYS A 99 20.23 5.38 -14.07
C LYS A 99 20.72 4.93 -12.70
N ILE A 100 20.67 3.62 -12.45
CA ILE A 100 21.16 3.02 -11.20
C ILE A 100 22.61 2.59 -11.42
N THR A 101 23.51 3.05 -10.56
CA THR A 101 24.88 2.55 -10.46
C THR A 101 25.01 1.83 -9.13
N ILE A 102 25.43 0.57 -9.16
CA ILE A 102 25.71 -0.22 -7.96
C ILE A 102 27.23 -0.37 -7.88
N GLU A 103 27.83 0.18 -6.83
CA GLU A 103 29.24 -0.04 -6.49
C GLU A 103 29.32 -1.12 -5.41
N LEU A 104 30.00 -2.23 -5.73
CA LEU A 104 30.30 -3.29 -4.79
C LEU A 104 31.73 -3.08 -4.28
N ASN A 105 31.87 -2.79 -2.99
CA ASN A 105 33.17 -2.81 -2.34
C ASN A 105 33.35 -4.18 -1.68
N LEU A 106 34.37 -4.90 -2.13
CA LEU A 106 34.85 -6.09 -1.43
C LEU A 106 35.44 -5.61 -0.09
N GLN A 107 34.87 -6.04 1.02
CA GLN A 107 35.56 -5.95 2.29
C GLN A 107 36.71 -6.95 2.25
N GLU A 108 37.94 -6.47 2.46
CA GLU A 108 39.05 -7.37 2.75
C GLU A 108 38.67 -8.20 3.98
N PRO A 109 38.92 -9.52 3.99
CA PRO A 109 38.64 -10.34 5.15
C PRO A 109 39.41 -9.74 6.34
N HIS A 110 38.67 -9.36 7.38
CA HIS A 110 39.27 -9.04 8.67
C HIS A 110 40.04 -10.29 9.11
N GLU A 111 41.39 -10.21 9.16
CA GLU A 111 42.20 -11.29 9.75
C GLU A 111 41.58 -11.62 11.11
N SER A 112 41.19 -12.88 11.28
CA SER A 112 40.55 -13.31 12.52
C SER A 112 41.54 -13.14 13.68
N GLU A 113 41.05 -12.81 14.88
CA GLU A 113 41.91 -12.76 16.08
C GLU A 113 42.69 -14.07 16.30
N VAL A 114 42.20 -15.19 15.77
CA VAL A 114 42.87 -16.50 15.81
C VAL A 114 44.12 -16.49 14.94
N GLU A 115 44.07 -15.95 13.72
CA GLU A 115 45.26 -15.82 12.86
C GLU A 115 46.30 -14.86 13.45
N GLN A 116 45.87 -13.78 14.09
CA GLN A 116 46.77 -12.85 14.77
C GLN A 116 47.45 -13.51 15.99
N LYS A 117 46.70 -14.28 16.78
CA LYS A 117 47.26 -15.05 17.91
C LYS A 117 48.21 -16.14 17.46
N ILE A 118 47.90 -16.85 16.38
CA ILE A 118 48.78 -17.89 15.81
C ILE A 118 50.09 -17.26 15.31
N LYS A 119 50.04 -16.13 14.57
CA LYS A 119 51.24 -15.40 14.15
C LYS A 119 52.06 -14.89 15.33
N ALA A 120 51.43 -14.44 16.41
CA ALA A 120 52.11 -14.00 17.62
C ALA A 120 52.81 -15.16 18.36
N LEU A 121 52.16 -16.33 18.43
CA LEU A 121 52.73 -17.56 19.00
C LEU A 121 53.98 -18.02 18.24
N PHE A 122 53.91 -18.10 16.90
CA PHE A 122 55.07 -18.48 16.08
C PHE A 122 56.23 -17.47 16.15
N LYS A 123 55.92 -16.16 16.30
CA LYS A 123 56.96 -15.13 16.47
C LYS A 123 57.65 -15.19 17.84
N ALA A 124 56.97 -15.69 18.87
CA ALA A 124 57.55 -15.87 20.20
C ALA A 124 58.48 -17.10 20.27
N GLU A 125 58.21 -18.15 19.51
CA GLU A 125 59.01 -19.38 19.48
C GLU A 125 60.31 -19.29 18.65
N LEU A 126 60.44 -18.27 17.78
CA LEU A 126 61.63 -18.04 16.96
C LEU A 126 62.68 -17.09 17.59
N ASN A 127 62.46 -16.65 18.84
CA ASN A 127 63.36 -15.76 19.60
C ASN A 127 64.07 -16.46 20.77
N PHE A 128 64.34 -17.76 20.66
CA PHE A 128 65.27 -18.49 21.54
C PHE A 128 66.41 -19.11 20.74
#